data_AF-A0A7C3WQK6-F1
#
_entry.id   AF-A0A7C3WQK6-F1
#
_cell.length_a   1.000
_cell.length_b   1.000
_cell.length_c   1.000
_cell.angle_alpha   90.00
_cell.angle_beta   90.00
_cell.angle_gamma   90.00
#
_symmetry.space_group_name_H-M   'P 1'
#
loop_
_entity.id
_entity.type
_entity.pdbx_description
1 polymer ?
#
loop_
_entity_poly.entity_id
_entity_poly.type
_entity_poly.pdbx_seq_one_letter_code
_entity_poly.pdbx_strand_id
1 'polypeptide(L)'
;MILSLIFLVAGLCFWPGGPLAQRPAAGPGPVPLGPEVRLPYFKFPENVTLCGEPVPLQEPAVREALDREFTVIVWNRGQTTLWLKRAHRFFPDIVQKIRARGLPQDLKYVVLVESDLRPLARSAAGALGPWQFMAPTAQRFELKANDAIDERLDMASATEAALRYLETLYRQFKSWTLALAAYNCGEGRLQKEMAAQGVSDFYHLDLPEETERYVSRILAAKIILENPAAYGYDLPPAELYGPLEYEVVEMVAVKEIPVKEVAQACGSYYKAIKELNPWIKGKALPPGAYRLKIPKGTARLFRSVFGGMTPGG
;
A
#
# COMPACT_ATOMS: atom_id res chain seq x y z
N MET A 1 29.48 -35.98 50.05
CA MET A 1 28.86 -35.06 49.06
C MET A 1 28.25 -33.92 49.87
N ILE A 2 28.41 -32.67 49.42
CA ILE A 2 28.18 -31.40 50.13
C ILE A 2 29.46 -30.85 50.78
N LEU A 3 30.07 -29.89 50.08
CA LEU A 3 31.07 -28.96 50.57
C LEU A 3 30.65 -27.60 50.02
N SER A 4 30.44 -26.62 50.90
CA SER A 4 30.98 -25.26 50.81
C SER A 4 30.13 -24.30 51.63
N LEU A 5 30.63 -24.00 52.82
CA LEU A 5 30.31 -22.82 53.61
C LEU A 5 31.60 -22.00 53.61
N ILE A 6 31.62 -20.83 52.96
CA ILE A 6 32.74 -19.89 53.07
C ILE A 6 32.29 -18.75 53.98
N PHE A 7 32.94 -18.68 55.15
CA PHE A 7 32.87 -17.55 56.06
C PHE A 7 33.91 -16.49 55.68
N LEU A 8 33.48 -15.24 55.76
CA LEU A 8 34.26 -14.02 55.66
C LEU A 8 35.16 -13.86 56.91
N VAL A 9 36.40 -13.39 56.76
CA VAL A 9 37.08 -12.59 57.81
C VAL A 9 37.83 -11.43 57.16
N ALA A 10 37.47 -10.23 57.62
CA ALA A 10 38.07 -8.95 57.29
C ALA A 10 39.40 -8.74 58.02
N GLY A 11 40.35 -8.08 57.34
CA GLY A 11 41.57 -7.53 57.94
C GLY A 11 41.72 -6.07 57.53
N LEU A 12 41.44 -5.17 58.48
CA LEU A 12 41.50 -3.71 58.38
C LEU A 12 42.97 -3.23 58.39
N CYS A 13 43.39 -2.49 57.36
CA CYS A 13 44.56 -1.62 57.46
C CYS A 13 44.11 -0.19 57.78
N PHE A 14 44.39 0.26 59.01
CA PHE A 14 44.25 1.65 59.43
C PHE A 14 45.42 2.47 58.87
N TRP A 15 45.11 3.55 58.13
CA TRP A 15 46.08 4.60 57.78
C TRP A 15 45.68 5.90 58.51
N PRO A 16 46.54 6.48 59.35
CA PRO A 16 46.25 7.75 60.01
C PRO A 16 46.69 8.93 59.13
N GLY A 17 45.85 9.97 59.01
CA GLY A 17 46.32 11.33 58.70
C GLY A 17 46.18 11.86 57.27
N GLY A 18 45.00 11.75 56.65
CA GLY A 18 44.63 12.59 55.50
C GLY A 18 43.83 13.84 55.94
N PRO A 19 43.98 15.01 55.29
CA PRO A 19 43.18 16.19 55.61
C PRO A 19 41.70 15.89 55.42
N LEU A 20 40.83 16.48 56.26
CA LEU A 20 39.38 16.32 56.20
C LEU A 20 38.90 16.58 54.76
N ALA A 21 38.49 15.50 54.06
CA ALA A 21 37.91 15.60 52.74
C ALA A 21 36.69 16.54 52.84
N GLN A 22 36.73 17.65 52.11
CA GLN A 22 35.59 18.54 51.99
C GLN A 22 34.40 17.70 51.48
N ARG A 23 33.24 17.85 52.14
CA ARG A 23 32.01 17.20 51.66
C ARG A 23 31.83 17.55 50.18
N PRO A 24 31.62 16.55 49.28
CA PRO A 24 31.34 16.87 47.89
C PRO A 24 30.14 17.82 47.85
N ALA A 25 30.24 18.86 47.03
CA ALA A 25 29.13 19.79 46.79
C ALA A 25 27.88 18.97 46.43
N ALA A 26 26.72 19.37 46.97
CA ALA A 26 25.45 18.72 46.66
C ALA A 26 25.33 18.60 45.13
N GLY A 27 25.15 17.38 44.63
CA GLY A 27 24.96 17.13 43.21
C GLY A 27 23.79 17.96 42.67
N PRO A 28 23.74 18.21 41.36
CA PRO A 28 22.62 18.95 40.77
C PRO A 28 21.32 18.29 41.23
N GLY A 29 20.39 19.12 41.72
CA GLY A 29 19.08 18.66 42.18
C GLY A 29 18.36 17.84 41.11
N PRO A 30 17.32 17.07 41.49
CA PRO A 30 16.59 16.23 40.55
C PRO A 30 16.18 17.04 39.32
N VAL A 31 16.60 16.58 38.14
CA VAL A 31 16.19 17.16 36.86
C VAL A 31 14.66 17.14 36.84
N PRO A 32 13.98 18.28 36.63
CA PRO A 32 12.53 18.30 36.59
C PRO A 32 12.07 17.31 35.52
N LEU A 33 11.25 16.34 35.95
CA LEU A 33 10.62 15.41 35.02
C LEU A 33 9.87 16.25 34.00
N GLY A 34 10.19 16.05 32.71
CA GLY A 34 9.48 16.70 31.62
C GLY A 34 7.97 16.44 31.70
N PRO A 35 7.15 17.19 30.97
CA PRO A 35 5.71 16.97 30.97
C PRO A 35 5.39 15.49 30.70
N GLU A 36 4.47 14.94 31.48
CA GLU A 36 4.02 13.55 31.33
C GLU A 36 3.52 13.34 29.89
N VAL A 37 4.26 12.55 29.10
CA VAL A 37 3.89 12.24 27.72
C VAL A 37 2.73 11.25 27.76
N ARG A 38 1.50 11.76 27.69
CA ARG A 38 0.31 10.91 27.51
C ARG A 38 0.19 10.50 26.06
N LEU A 39 0.25 9.20 25.82
CA LEU A 39 -0.04 8.64 24.51
C LEU A 39 -1.53 8.87 24.19
N PRO A 40 -1.87 9.43 23.01
CA PRO A 40 -3.26 9.62 22.63
C PRO A 40 -3.96 8.25 22.53
N TYR A 41 -5.18 8.16 23.07
CA TYR A 41 -6.07 7.04 22.80
C TYR A 41 -6.97 7.41 21.62
N PHE A 42 -6.91 6.60 20.55
CA PHE A 42 -7.78 6.77 19.40
C PHE A 42 -9.02 5.92 19.58
N LYS A 43 -10.20 6.56 19.62
CA LYS A 43 -11.47 5.87 19.80
C LYS A 43 -11.71 4.92 18.62
N PHE A 44 -11.83 3.63 18.92
CA PHE A 44 -12.23 2.60 17.95
C PHE A 44 -13.71 2.82 17.55
N PRO A 45 -14.07 2.68 16.25
CA PRO A 45 -15.44 2.91 15.80
C PRO A 45 -16.43 1.87 16.36
N GLU A 46 -17.66 2.31 16.63
CA GLU A 46 -18.72 1.45 17.16
C GLU A 46 -19.46 0.68 16.06
N ASN A 47 -19.56 1.26 14.86
CA ASN A 47 -20.21 0.66 13.70
C ASN A 47 -19.38 0.96 12.45
N VAL A 48 -19.18 -0.05 11.60
CA VAL A 48 -18.42 0.08 10.36
C VAL A 48 -19.07 -0.76 9.27
N THR A 49 -18.98 -0.29 8.03
CA THR A 49 -19.36 -1.05 6.84
C THR A 49 -18.19 -1.17 5.87
N LEU A 50 -18.14 -2.29 5.14
CA LEU A 50 -17.24 -2.48 4.01
C LEU A 50 -18.05 -2.75 2.77
N CYS A 51 -17.90 -1.89 1.76
CA CYS A 51 -18.65 -1.99 0.50
C CYS A 51 -20.17 -2.01 0.69
N GLY A 52 -20.67 -1.41 1.78
CA GLY A 52 -22.09 -1.42 2.16
C GLY A 52 -22.51 -2.61 3.02
N GLU A 53 -21.64 -3.60 3.25
CA GLU A 53 -21.90 -4.75 4.12
C GLU A 53 -21.56 -4.39 5.58
N PRO A 54 -22.43 -4.69 6.55
CA PRO A 54 -22.15 -4.43 7.96
C PRO A 54 -21.06 -5.36 8.49
N VAL A 55 -20.16 -4.80 9.29
CA VAL A 55 -19.15 -5.58 10.02
C VAL A 55 -19.72 -5.97 11.39
N PRO A 56 -19.78 -7.27 11.78
CA PRO A 56 -20.39 -7.71 13.03
C PRO A 56 -19.47 -7.48 14.25
N LEU A 57 -19.26 -6.21 14.63
CA LEU A 57 -18.36 -5.83 15.73
C LEU A 57 -18.83 -6.25 17.14
N GLN A 58 -20.05 -6.79 17.25
CA GLN A 58 -20.52 -7.47 18.46
C GLN A 58 -19.82 -8.81 18.71
N GLU A 59 -19.24 -9.41 17.67
CA GLU A 59 -18.46 -10.64 17.78
C GLU A 59 -17.03 -10.32 18.24
N PRO A 60 -16.57 -10.84 19.39
CA PRO A 60 -15.27 -10.49 19.95
C PRO A 60 -14.10 -10.71 18.99
N ALA A 61 -14.08 -11.85 18.29
CA ALA A 61 -13.02 -12.18 17.34
C ALA A 61 -12.93 -11.16 16.18
N VAL A 62 -14.09 -10.75 15.64
CA VAL A 62 -14.16 -9.76 14.55
C VAL A 62 -13.70 -8.39 15.04
N ARG A 63 -14.15 -7.99 16.25
CA ARG A 63 -13.74 -6.73 16.87
C ARG A 63 -12.24 -6.69 17.12
N GLU A 64 -11.67 -7.73 17.72
CA GLU A 64 -10.26 -7.82 18.06
C GLU A 64 -9.38 -7.87 16.80
N ALA A 65 -9.81 -8.58 15.75
CA ALA A 65 -9.11 -8.62 14.47
C ALA A 65 -9.02 -7.23 13.82
N LEU A 66 -10.11 -6.47 13.83
CA LEU A 66 -10.12 -5.10 13.30
C LEU A 66 -9.35 -4.13 14.20
N ASP A 67 -9.52 -4.22 15.52
CA ASP A 67 -8.83 -3.36 16.49
C ASP A 67 -7.30 -3.51 16.41
N ARG A 68 -6.82 -4.74 16.19
CA ARG A 68 -5.40 -5.01 15.93
C ARG A 68 -4.89 -4.20 14.74
N GLU A 69 -5.53 -4.30 13.58
CA GLU A 69 -5.06 -3.62 12.37
C GLU A 69 -5.26 -2.10 12.45
N PHE A 70 -6.36 -1.64 13.07
CA PHE A 70 -6.58 -0.23 13.37
C PHE A 70 -5.45 0.34 14.24
N THR A 71 -5.13 -0.33 15.34
CA THR A 71 -4.06 0.07 16.27
C THR A 71 -2.71 0.12 15.55
N VAL A 72 -2.37 -0.90 14.77
CA VAL A 72 -1.09 -0.92 14.04
C VAL A 72 -0.98 0.23 13.04
N ILE A 73 -2.03 0.47 12.24
CA ILE A 73 -2.00 1.49 11.18
C ILE A 73 -2.04 2.90 11.79
N VAL A 74 -2.88 3.14 12.80
CA VAL A 74 -3.01 4.48 13.40
C VAL A 74 -1.71 4.92 14.10
N TRP A 75 -0.95 3.98 14.66
CA TRP A 75 0.33 4.28 15.30
C TRP A 75 1.52 4.31 14.32
N ASN A 76 1.38 3.75 13.12
CA ASN A 76 2.43 3.81 12.09
C ASN A 76 2.41 5.15 11.33
N ARG A 77 2.81 6.23 12.02
CA ARG A 77 2.72 7.61 11.51
C ARG A 77 3.41 7.82 10.17
N GLY A 78 4.59 7.24 9.98
CA GLY A 78 5.35 7.38 8.73
C GLY A 78 4.61 6.77 7.54
N GLN A 79 4.14 5.53 7.70
CA GLN A 79 3.43 4.84 6.64
C GLN A 79 2.08 5.50 6.35
N THR A 80 1.29 5.81 7.38
CA THR A 80 -0.04 6.42 7.24
C THR A 80 0.03 7.81 6.61
N THR A 81 1.06 8.60 6.95
CA THR A 81 1.34 9.88 6.27
C THR A 81 1.62 9.67 4.78
N LEU A 82 2.44 8.67 4.41
CA LEU A 82 2.73 8.36 3.01
C LEU A 82 1.50 7.84 2.27
N TRP A 83 0.63 7.07 2.94
CA TRP A 83 -0.66 6.65 2.41
C TRP A 83 -1.54 7.85 2.08
N LEU A 84 -1.70 8.81 3.01
CA LEU A 84 -2.50 10.02 2.77
C LEU A 84 -1.94 10.85 1.60
N LYS A 85 -0.61 11.06 1.55
CA LYS A 85 0.03 11.79 0.45
C LYS A 85 -0.19 11.10 -0.90
N ARG A 86 -0.02 9.77 -0.99
CA ARG A 86 -0.20 9.01 -2.24
C ARG A 86 -1.66 8.83 -2.62
N ALA A 87 -2.56 8.68 -1.66
CA ALA A 87 -3.99 8.60 -1.88
C ALA A 87 -4.49 9.85 -2.60
N HIS A 88 -4.04 11.04 -2.19
CA HIS A 88 -4.36 12.28 -2.89
C HIS A 88 -3.98 12.26 -4.38
N ARG A 89 -2.84 11.63 -4.73
CA ARG A 89 -2.39 11.49 -6.13
C ARG A 89 -3.24 10.52 -6.94
N PHE A 90 -3.54 9.36 -6.39
CA PHE A 90 -4.05 8.22 -7.18
C PHE A 90 -5.54 7.95 -7.00
N PHE A 91 -6.12 8.23 -5.84
CA PHE A 91 -7.54 7.96 -5.60
C PHE A 91 -8.50 8.68 -6.56
N PRO A 92 -8.26 9.92 -7.02
CA PRO A 92 -9.20 10.58 -7.95
C PRO A 92 -9.50 9.76 -9.21
N ASP A 93 -8.46 9.26 -9.90
CA ASP A 93 -8.62 8.41 -11.11
C ASP A 93 -9.23 7.05 -10.77
N ILE A 94 -8.77 6.41 -9.70
CA ILE A 94 -9.27 5.09 -9.27
C ILE A 94 -10.76 5.17 -8.90
N VAL A 95 -11.14 6.19 -8.13
CA VAL A 95 -12.53 6.42 -7.71
C VAL A 95 -13.41 6.76 -8.91
N GLN A 96 -12.91 7.49 -9.90
CA GLN A 96 -13.64 7.73 -11.15
C GLN A 96 -13.93 6.41 -11.88
N LYS A 97 -12.93 5.52 -12.00
CA LYS A 97 -13.10 4.19 -12.63
C LYS A 97 -14.05 3.29 -11.86
N ILE A 98 -13.97 3.28 -10.53
CA ILE A 98 -14.90 2.56 -9.65
C ILE A 98 -16.33 3.05 -9.87
N ARG A 99 -16.55 4.37 -9.84
CA ARG A 99 -17.88 4.97 -10.05
C ARG A 99 -18.44 4.69 -11.44
N ALA A 100 -17.60 4.76 -12.48
CA ALA A 100 -18.01 4.46 -13.85
C ALA A 100 -18.51 3.01 -14.04
N ARG A 101 -18.11 2.10 -13.15
CA ARG A 101 -18.56 0.70 -13.12
C ARG A 101 -19.70 0.44 -12.13
N GLY A 102 -20.18 1.45 -11.40
CA GLY A 102 -21.18 1.26 -10.33
C GLY A 102 -20.69 0.42 -9.15
N LEU A 103 -19.37 0.33 -8.96
CA LEU A 103 -18.77 -0.48 -7.89
C LEU A 103 -18.66 0.31 -6.57
N PRO A 104 -18.56 -0.36 -5.41
CA PRO A 104 -18.38 0.30 -4.13
C PRO A 104 -17.06 1.09 -4.05
N GLN A 105 -17.13 2.33 -3.55
CA GLN A 105 -15.94 3.20 -3.46
C GLN A 105 -14.86 2.69 -2.51
N ASP A 106 -15.23 1.83 -1.56
CA ASP A 106 -14.31 1.23 -0.59
C ASP A 106 -13.24 0.36 -1.26
N LEU A 107 -13.49 -0.13 -2.50
CA LEU A 107 -12.51 -0.90 -3.25
C LEU A 107 -11.21 -0.13 -3.55
N LYS A 108 -11.20 1.21 -3.44
CA LYS A 108 -9.97 2.01 -3.55
C LYS A 108 -8.95 1.70 -2.45
N TYR A 109 -9.38 1.16 -1.30
CA TYR A 109 -8.46 0.80 -0.21
C TYR A 109 -7.73 -0.53 -0.46
N VAL A 110 -8.21 -1.35 -1.40
CA VAL A 110 -7.54 -2.59 -1.82
C VAL A 110 -6.15 -2.29 -2.35
N VAL A 111 -6.04 -1.42 -3.37
CA VAL A 111 -4.74 -1.03 -3.96
C VAL A 111 -3.78 -0.38 -2.95
N LEU A 112 -4.33 0.26 -1.92
CA LEU A 112 -3.55 0.85 -0.84
C LEU A 112 -2.94 -0.25 0.04
N VAL A 113 -3.73 -1.24 0.44
CA VAL A 113 -3.28 -2.37 1.27
C VAL A 113 -2.32 -3.30 0.51
N GLU A 114 -2.52 -3.46 -0.80
CA GLU A 114 -1.68 -4.29 -1.66
C GLU A 114 -0.26 -3.73 -1.84
N SER A 115 -0.13 -2.41 -2.05
CA SER A 115 1.14 -1.84 -2.51
C SER A 115 1.52 -0.49 -1.93
N ASP A 116 0.73 0.07 -1.02
CA ASP A 116 0.82 1.46 -0.60
C ASP A 116 0.69 2.46 -1.77
N LEU A 117 -0.09 2.09 -2.81
CA LEU A 117 -0.21 2.82 -4.08
C LEU A 117 1.13 2.97 -4.82
N ARG A 118 2.00 1.96 -4.77
CA ARG A 118 3.32 1.98 -5.43
C ARG A 118 3.29 1.19 -6.75
N PRO A 119 3.46 1.85 -7.92
CA PRO A 119 3.46 1.17 -9.21
C PRO A 119 4.53 0.09 -9.35
N LEU A 120 5.69 0.25 -8.70
CA LEU A 120 6.83 -0.66 -8.77
C LEU A 120 6.88 -1.68 -7.62
N ALA A 121 5.78 -1.87 -6.87
CA ALA A 121 5.75 -2.84 -5.78
C ALA A 121 5.93 -4.27 -6.30
N ARG A 122 6.68 -5.09 -5.55
CA ARG A 122 6.93 -6.50 -5.86
C ARG A 122 6.96 -7.31 -4.56
N SER A 123 6.19 -8.37 -4.49
CA SER A 123 6.22 -9.31 -3.35
C SER A 123 7.30 -10.38 -3.54
N ALA A 124 7.67 -11.04 -2.44
CA ALA A 124 8.55 -12.21 -2.48
C ALA A 124 7.96 -13.38 -3.29
N ALA A 125 6.63 -13.52 -3.30
CA ALA A 125 5.91 -14.54 -4.06
C ALA A 125 5.84 -14.23 -5.57
N GLY A 126 6.23 -13.03 -6.01
CA GLY A 126 6.23 -12.63 -7.42
C GLY A 126 5.01 -11.84 -7.88
N ALA A 127 4.14 -11.43 -6.96
CA ALA A 127 3.10 -10.45 -7.22
C ALA A 127 3.75 -9.10 -7.59
N LEU A 128 3.17 -8.38 -8.55
CA LEU A 128 3.78 -7.19 -9.11
C LEU A 128 2.75 -6.08 -9.34
N GLY A 129 3.20 -4.84 -9.18
CA GLY A 129 2.42 -3.66 -9.51
C GLY A 129 1.60 -3.13 -8.34
N PRO A 130 0.81 -2.07 -8.57
CA PRO A 130 0.05 -1.43 -7.50
C PRO A 130 -1.08 -2.32 -6.97
N TRP A 131 -1.60 -3.23 -7.80
CA TRP A 131 -2.66 -4.18 -7.42
C TRP A 131 -2.12 -5.60 -7.12
N GLN A 132 -0.79 -5.75 -7.02
CA GLN A 132 -0.10 -7.01 -6.69
C GLN A 132 -0.62 -8.23 -7.47
N PHE A 133 -0.68 -8.11 -8.80
CA PHE A 133 -1.10 -9.22 -9.63
C PHE A 133 -0.02 -10.30 -9.74
N MET A 134 -0.42 -11.55 -9.52
CA MET A 134 0.31 -12.71 -10.01
C MET A 134 0.22 -12.77 -11.54
N ALA A 135 1.29 -13.21 -12.21
CA ALA A 135 1.37 -13.18 -13.68
C ALA A 135 0.23 -13.95 -14.38
N PRO A 136 -0.16 -15.17 -13.95
CA PRO A 136 -1.30 -15.89 -14.55
C PRO A 136 -2.62 -15.11 -14.42
N THR A 137 -2.88 -14.54 -13.24
CA THR A 137 -4.09 -13.74 -13.00
C THR A 137 -4.09 -12.47 -13.84
N ALA A 138 -2.95 -11.80 -13.98
CA ALA A 138 -2.81 -10.62 -14.83
C ALA A 138 -3.18 -10.92 -16.29
N GLN A 139 -2.68 -12.03 -16.83
CA GLN A 139 -2.99 -12.49 -18.19
C GLN A 139 -4.47 -12.83 -18.35
N ARG A 140 -5.09 -13.48 -17.35
CA ARG A 140 -6.54 -13.76 -17.33
C ARG A 140 -7.38 -12.49 -17.43
N PHE A 141 -6.90 -11.38 -16.87
CA PHE A 141 -7.54 -10.06 -16.96
C PHE A 141 -6.87 -9.16 -18.00
N GLU A 142 -6.28 -9.74 -19.03
CA GLU A 142 -5.81 -9.07 -20.26
C GLU A 142 -4.68 -8.04 -20.06
N LEU A 143 -3.94 -8.12 -18.97
CA LEU A 143 -2.69 -7.37 -18.82
C LEU A 143 -1.57 -8.06 -19.59
N LYS A 144 -0.90 -7.31 -20.46
CA LYS A 144 0.30 -7.78 -21.15
C LYS A 144 1.47 -7.85 -20.18
N ALA A 145 2.06 -9.03 -20.03
CA ALA A 145 3.25 -9.25 -19.22
C ALA A 145 4.24 -10.15 -19.98
N ASN A 146 5.39 -9.58 -20.34
CA ASN A 146 6.53 -10.25 -20.96
C ASN A 146 7.85 -9.62 -20.46
N ASP A 147 8.97 -9.97 -21.08
CA ASP A 147 10.29 -9.51 -20.62
C ASP A 147 10.53 -8.01 -20.84
N ALA A 148 9.95 -7.43 -21.90
CA ALA A 148 10.11 -6.02 -22.24
C ALA A 148 9.05 -5.12 -21.59
N ILE A 149 7.83 -5.62 -21.44
CA ILE A 149 6.64 -4.87 -21.02
C ILE A 149 5.89 -5.64 -19.94
N ASP A 150 5.44 -4.94 -18.90
CA ASP A 150 4.57 -5.50 -17.87
C ASP A 150 3.52 -4.48 -17.41
N GLU A 151 2.32 -4.58 -17.97
CA GLU A 151 1.21 -3.67 -17.70
C GLU A 151 0.67 -3.79 -16.27
N ARG A 152 1.08 -4.80 -15.49
CA ARG A 152 0.84 -4.82 -14.05
C ARG A 152 1.44 -3.60 -13.36
N LEU A 153 2.52 -3.04 -13.88
CA LEU A 153 3.19 -1.86 -13.32
C LEU A 153 2.45 -0.56 -13.65
N ASP A 154 1.56 -0.54 -14.66
CA ASP A 154 0.79 0.64 -15.00
C ASP A 154 -0.43 0.78 -14.09
N MET A 155 -0.50 1.87 -13.32
CA MET A 155 -1.62 2.11 -12.39
C MET A 155 -2.99 2.09 -13.08
N ALA A 156 -3.11 2.64 -14.29
CA ALA A 156 -4.41 2.74 -14.95
C ALA A 156 -4.85 1.37 -15.49
N SER A 157 -3.97 0.67 -16.22
CA SER A 157 -4.26 -0.67 -16.75
C SER A 157 -4.51 -1.68 -15.63
N ALA A 158 -3.66 -1.70 -14.60
CA ALA A 158 -3.83 -2.60 -13.47
C ALA A 158 -5.12 -2.33 -12.68
N THR A 159 -5.54 -1.06 -12.55
CA THR A 159 -6.84 -0.72 -11.93
C THR A 159 -8.00 -1.28 -12.73
N GLU A 160 -8.01 -1.13 -14.05
CA GLU A 160 -9.07 -1.69 -14.88
C GLU A 160 -9.16 -3.22 -14.76
N ALA A 161 -8.02 -3.91 -14.75
CA ALA A 161 -7.96 -5.35 -14.57
C ALA A 161 -8.42 -5.78 -13.17
N ALA A 162 -8.00 -5.09 -12.11
CA ALA A 162 -8.37 -5.40 -10.73
C ALA A 162 -9.87 -5.22 -10.49
N LEU A 163 -10.47 -4.15 -11.02
CA LEU A 163 -11.91 -3.94 -10.89
C LEU A 163 -12.72 -5.01 -11.62
N ARG A 164 -12.29 -5.45 -12.81
CA ARG A 164 -12.91 -6.62 -13.50
C ARG A 164 -12.76 -7.90 -12.67
N TYR A 165 -11.62 -8.07 -12.01
CA TYR A 165 -11.40 -9.24 -11.17
C TYR A 165 -12.34 -9.23 -9.96
N LEU A 166 -12.35 -8.14 -9.20
CA LEU A 166 -13.21 -7.97 -8.02
C LEU A 166 -14.69 -8.11 -8.37
N GLU A 167 -15.13 -7.59 -9.52
CA GLU A 167 -16.50 -7.80 -10.02
C GLU A 167 -16.79 -9.28 -10.33
N THR A 168 -15.82 -10.02 -10.86
CA THR A 168 -15.95 -11.46 -11.10
C THR A 168 -16.06 -12.24 -9.80
N LEU A 169 -15.22 -11.92 -8.82
CA LEU A 169 -15.27 -12.51 -7.48
C LEU A 169 -16.60 -12.20 -6.78
N TYR A 170 -17.06 -10.96 -6.84
CA TYR A 170 -18.37 -10.59 -6.28
C TYR A 170 -19.51 -11.33 -6.97
N ARG A 171 -19.46 -11.48 -8.31
CA ARG A 171 -20.48 -12.28 -9.03
C ARG A 171 -20.51 -13.73 -8.58
N GLN A 172 -19.35 -14.30 -8.22
CA GLN A 172 -19.22 -15.67 -7.73
C GLN A 172 -19.68 -15.83 -6.28
N PHE A 173 -19.20 -14.99 -5.37
CA PHE A 173 -19.41 -15.17 -3.93
C PHE A 173 -20.59 -14.37 -3.35
N LYS A 174 -21.12 -13.38 -4.09
CA LYS A 174 -22.24 -12.50 -3.68
C LYS A 174 -22.03 -11.75 -2.36
N SER A 175 -20.79 -11.64 -1.92
CA SER A 175 -20.36 -10.85 -0.76
C SER A 175 -19.01 -10.20 -1.09
N TRP A 176 -18.86 -8.94 -0.72
CA TRP A 176 -17.63 -8.18 -0.89
C TRP A 176 -16.54 -8.64 0.07
N THR A 177 -16.85 -8.96 1.32
CA THR A 177 -15.86 -9.52 2.26
C THR A 177 -15.30 -10.84 1.75
N LEU A 178 -16.15 -11.74 1.23
CA LEU A 178 -15.70 -12.97 0.56
C LEU A 178 -14.92 -12.68 -0.73
N ALA A 179 -15.38 -11.74 -1.55
CA ALA A 179 -14.67 -11.37 -2.78
C ALA A 179 -13.25 -10.83 -2.49
N LEU A 180 -13.09 -10.03 -1.43
CA LEU A 180 -11.80 -9.53 -0.99
C LEU A 180 -10.91 -10.64 -0.41
N ALA A 181 -11.48 -11.55 0.38
CA ALA A 181 -10.76 -12.73 0.85
C ALA A 181 -10.26 -13.59 -0.32
N ALA A 182 -11.11 -13.84 -1.33
CA ALA A 182 -10.74 -14.57 -2.54
C ALA A 182 -9.68 -13.85 -3.38
N TYR A 183 -9.70 -12.51 -3.42
CA TYR A 183 -8.67 -11.74 -4.11
C TYR A 183 -7.28 -12.00 -3.51
N ASN A 184 -7.20 -12.08 -2.18
CA ASN A 184 -5.96 -12.34 -1.45
C ASN A 184 -5.52 -13.80 -1.51
N CYS A 185 -6.41 -14.74 -1.16
CA CYS A 185 -6.04 -16.15 -0.96
C CYS A 185 -6.24 -17.02 -2.21
N GLY A 186 -6.90 -16.47 -3.23
CA GLY A 186 -7.33 -17.17 -4.44
C GLY A 186 -8.73 -17.77 -4.31
N GLU A 187 -9.57 -17.54 -5.33
CA GLU A 187 -10.96 -18.00 -5.38
C GLU A 187 -11.14 -19.51 -5.18
N GLY A 188 -10.21 -20.33 -5.70
CA GLY A 188 -10.26 -21.78 -5.53
C GLY A 188 -9.99 -22.23 -4.10
N ARG A 189 -9.10 -21.53 -3.38
CA ARG A 189 -8.86 -21.79 -1.95
C ARG A 189 -10.09 -21.42 -1.15
N LEU A 190 -10.63 -20.21 -1.33
CA LEU A 190 -11.81 -19.77 -0.61
C LEU A 190 -12.98 -20.74 -0.81
N GLN A 191 -13.24 -21.14 -2.06
CA GLN A 191 -14.31 -22.09 -2.38
C GLN A 191 -14.12 -23.45 -1.68
N LYS A 192 -12.88 -23.94 -1.59
CA LYS A 192 -12.56 -25.18 -0.88
C LYS A 192 -12.83 -25.05 0.61
N GLU A 193 -12.39 -23.96 1.26
CA GLU A 193 -12.59 -23.75 2.69
C GLU A 193 -14.08 -23.57 3.04
N MET A 194 -14.82 -22.80 2.24
CA MET A 194 -16.28 -22.67 2.37
C MET A 194 -16.98 -24.03 2.30
N ALA A 195 -16.61 -24.87 1.33
CA ALA A 195 -17.20 -26.20 1.18
C ALA A 195 -16.83 -27.14 2.33
N ALA A 196 -15.57 -27.09 2.80
CA ALA A 196 -15.09 -27.94 3.88
C ALA A 196 -15.74 -27.60 5.24
N GLN A 197 -15.97 -26.32 5.50
CA GLN A 197 -16.53 -25.83 6.76
C GLN A 197 -18.06 -25.72 6.74
N GLY A 198 -18.68 -25.72 5.55
CA GLY A 198 -20.12 -25.51 5.39
C GLY A 198 -20.54 -24.07 5.72
N VAL A 199 -19.62 -23.12 5.59
CA VAL A 199 -19.81 -21.70 5.92
C VAL A 199 -19.74 -20.86 4.66
N SER A 200 -20.65 -19.90 4.54
CA SER A 200 -20.74 -18.98 3.40
C SER A 200 -20.73 -17.51 3.80
N ASP A 201 -20.20 -17.21 4.97
CA ASP A 201 -20.00 -15.86 5.50
C ASP A 201 -18.53 -15.70 5.89
N PHE A 202 -17.94 -14.54 5.57
CA PHE A 202 -16.52 -14.31 5.81
C PHE A 202 -16.13 -14.37 7.28
N TYR A 203 -16.95 -13.80 8.17
CA TYR A 203 -16.61 -13.63 9.58
C TYR A 203 -16.64 -14.94 10.37
N HIS A 204 -17.30 -15.96 9.83
CA HIS A 204 -17.41 -17.29 10.42
C HIS A 204 -16.51 -18.34 9.74
N LEU A 205 -15.77 -17.98 8.68
CA LEU A 205 -14.81 -18.86 8.02
C LEU A 205 -13.47 -18.84 8.73
N ASP A 206 -12.94 -20.01 9.05
CA ASP A 206 -11.54 -20.17 9.45
C ASP A 206 -10.65 -20.12 8.20
N LEU A 207 -9.94 -19.01 8.01
CA LEU A 207 -9.07 -18.78 6.87
C LEU A 207 -7.62 -18.60 7.34
N PRO A 208 -6.63 -18.74 6.45
CA PRO A 208 -5.25 -18.40 6.81
C PRO A 208 -5.19 -16.98 7.39
N GLU A 209 -4.44 -16.81 8.48
CA GLU A 209 -4.38 -15.54 9.22
C GLU A 209 -4.08 -14.35 8.30
N GLU A 210 -3.21 -14.52 7.30
CA GLU A 210 -2.91 -13.50 6.30
C GLU A 210 -4.17 -12.94 5.60
N THR A 211 -5.11 -13.82 5.27
CA THR A 211 -6.36 -13.50 4.57
C THR A 211 -7.39 -12.84 5.49
N GLU A 212 -7.52 -13.30 6.73
CA GLU A 212 -8.39 -12.65 7.73
C GLU A 212 -7.90 -11.24 8.04
N ARG A 213 -6.58 -11.10 8.18
CA ARG A 213 -5.91 -9.81 8.37
C ARG A 213 -6.08 -8.89 7.18
N TYR A 214 -6.09 -9.43 5.97
CA TYR A 214 -6.22 -8.64 4.76
C TYR A 214 -7.50 -7.80 4.74
N VAL A 215 -8.66 -8.40 5.01
CA VAL A 215 -9.94 -7.67 5.06
C VAL A 215 -9.95 -6.66 6.21
N SER A 216 -9.42 -7.03 7.38
CA SER A 216 -9.30 -6.14 8.54
C SER A 216 -8.38 -4.93 8.26
N ARG A 217 -7.30 -5.12 7.50
CA ARG A 217 -6.39 -4.05 7.06
C ARG A 217 -7.08 -3.06 6.12
N ILE A 218 -7.92 -3.54 5.20
CA ILE A 218 -8.70 -2.70 4.29
C ILE A 218 -9.69 -1.84 5.10
N LEU A 219 -10.40 -2.45 6.06
CA LEU A 219 -11.30 -1.76 6.97
C LEU A 219 -10.59 -0.71 7.82
N ALA A 220 -9.47 -1.06 8.45
CA ALA A 220 -8.67 -0.14 9.26
C ALA A 220 -8.14 1.04 8.42
N ALA A 221 -7.65 0.77 7.21
CA ALA A 221 -7.23 1.82 6.28
C ALA A 221 -8.39 2.76 5.92
N LYS A 222 -9.58 2.20 5.63
CA LYS A 222 -10.80 2.97 5.39
C LYS A 222 -11.11 3.91 6.56
N ILE A 223 -11.22 3.36 7.77
CA ILE A 223 -11.57 4.11 8.98
C ILE A 223 -10.64 5.32 9.16
N ILE A 224 -9.33 5.10 9.01
CA ILE A 224 -8.32 6.14 9.26
C ILE A 224 -8.30 7.17 8.15
N LEU A 225 -8.35 6.76 6.87
CA LEU A 225 -8.23 7.68 5.74
C LEU A 225 -9.51 8.47 5.46
N GLU A 226 -10.68 8.01 5.92
CA GLU A 226 -11.93 8.79 5.83
C GLU A 226 -11.98 9.94 6.83
N ASN A 227 -11.27 9.82 7.96
CA ASN A 227 -11.23 10.85 8.98
C ASN A 227 -9.82 11.01 9.60
N PRO A 228 -8.81 11.40 8.80
CA PRO A 228 -7.42 11.43 9.24
C PRO A 228 -7.19 12.38 10.43
N ALA A 229 -7.90 13.51 10.47
CA ALA A 229 -7.79 14.49 11.54
C ALA A 229 -8.22 13.94 12.91
N ALA A 230 -9.25 13.08 12.96
CA ALA A 230 -9.67 12.42 14.21
C ALA A 230 -8.58 11.49 14.80
N TYR A 231 -7.60 11.12 13.99
CA TYR A 231 -6.48 10.26 14.38
C TYR A 231 -5.14 10.99 14.41
N GLY A 232 -5.17 12.33 14.48
CA GLY A 232 -3.97 13.15 14.62
C GLY A 232 -3.19 13.37 13.33
N TYR A 233 -3.79 13.08 12.17
CA TYR A 233 -3.20 13.35 10.85
C TYR A 233 -3.83 14.60 10.25
N ASP A 234 -3.24 15.75 10.53
CA ASP A 234 -3.57 17.04 9.90
C ASP A 234 -2.43 17.45 8.97
N LEU A 235 -2.54 17.05 7.70
CA LEU A 235 -1.54 17.31 6.67
C LEU A 235 -1.99 18.53 5.85
N PRO A 236 -1.14 19.57 5.68
CA PRO A 236 -1.45 20.69 4.82
C PRO A 236 -1.73 20.20 3.39
N PRO A 237 -2.77 20.71 2.69
CA PRO A 237 -3.07 20.28 1.31
C PRO A 237 -1.90 20.40 0.34
N ALA A 238 -1.05 21.43 0.51
CA ALA A 238 0.16 21.65 -0.30
C ALA A 238 1.23 20.55 -0.13
N GLU A 239 1.18 19.80 0.98
CA GLU A 239 2.12 18.70 1.27
C GLU A 239 1.66 17.36 0.67
N LEU A 240 0.42 17.27 0.21
CA LEU A 240 -0.11 16.09 -0.45
C LEU A 240 0.47 15.96 -1.86
N TYR A 241 0.66 14.73 -2.32
CA TYR A 241 1.17 14.53 -3.67
C TYR A 241 0.05 14.78 -4.68
N GLY A 242 0.18 15.85 -5.47
CA GLY A 242 -0.77 16.14 -6.55
C GLY A 242 -0.78 15.05 -7.64
N PRO A 243 -1.84 15.00 -8.46
CA PRO A 243 -1.93 14.12 -9.63
C PRO A 243 -0.71 14.25 -10.54
N LEU A 244 -0.34 13.16 -11.21
CA LEU A 244 0.71 13.22 -12.23
C LEU A 244 0.18 13.97 -13.46
N GLU A 245 0.92 14.99 -13.90
CA GLU A 245 0.58 15.74 -15.09
C GLU A 245 1.23 15.09 -16.33
N TYR A 246 0.41 14.58 -17.24
CA TYR A 246 0.86 13.97 -18.49
C TYR A 246 -0.17 14.12 -19.61
N GLU A 247 0.28 13.91 -20.84
CA GLU A 247 -0.57 13.67 -22.01
C GLU A 247 -0.44 12.20 -22.42
N VAL A 248 -1.49 11.63 -23.01
CA VAL A 248 -1.43 10.29 -23.60
C VAL A 248 -1.33 10.43 -25.11
N VAL A 249 -0.33 9.77 -25.70
CA VAL A 249 -0.15 9.67 -27.15
C VAL A 249 -0.23 8.22 -27.59
N GLU A 250 -0.87 7.99 -28.74
CA GLU A 250 -0.85 6.69 -29.40
C GLU A 250 0.35 6.63 -30.33
N MET A 251 1.03 5.49 -30.33
CA MET A 251 2.25 5.27 -31.12
C MET A 251 2.29 3.83 -31.61
N VAL A 252 2.66 3.64 -32.87
CA VAL A 252 2.95 2.36 -33.49
C VAL A 252 4.45 2.30 -33.78
N ALA A 253 5.19 1.60 -32.93
CA ALA A 253 6.60 1.36 -33.13
C ALA A 253 6.80 0.27 -34.19
N VAL A 254 7.33 0.63 -35.36
CA VAL A 254 7.67 -0.34 -36.43
C VAL A 254 8.97 -1.09 -36.16
N LYS A 255 9.84 -0.51 -35.33
CA LYS A 255 11.11 -1.07 -34.87
C LYS A 255 11.26 -0.76 -33.38
N GLU A 256 12.29 -1.34 -32.74
CA GLU A 256 12.62 -0.97 -31.37
C GLU A 256 12.92 0.54 -31.26
N ILE A 257 12.29 1.21 -30.30
CA ILE A 257 12.48 2.64 -30.01
C ILE A 257 13.09 2.80 -28.62
N PRO A 258 14.37 3.23 -28.52
CA PRO A 258 14.98 3.56 -27.24
C PRO A 258 14.19 4.63 -26.47
N VAL A 259 13.99 4.42 -25.16
CA VAL A 259 13.27 5.39 -24.29
C VAL A 259 13.98 6.75 -24.26
N LYS A 260 15.30 6.79 -24.51
CA LYS A 260 16.04 8.05 -24.67
C LYS A 260 15.55 8.88 -25.87
N GLU A 261 15.13 8.25 -26.97
CA GLU A 261 14.64 8.93 -28.17
C GLU A 261 13.24 9.49 -27.92
N VAL A 262 12.40 8.73 -27.21
CA VAL A 262 11.11 9.22 -26.71
C VAL A 262 11.29 10.46 -25.82
N ALA A 263 12.25 10.42 -24.89
CA ALA A 263 12.54 11.55 -24.02
C ALA A 263 12.99 12.79 -24.82
N GLN A 264 13.90 12.61 -25.79
CA GLN A 264 14.37 13.67 -26.68
C GLN A 264 13.22 14.26 -27.50
N ALA A 265 12.33 13.43 -28.05
CA ALA A 265 11.15 13.87 -28.78
C ALA A 265 10.13 14.60 -27.90
N CYS A 266 10.20 14.46 -26.58
CA CYS A 266 9.39 15.24 -25.66
C CYS A 266 10.12 16.48 -25.11
N GLY A 267 11.38 16.71 -25.48
CA GLY A 267 12.21 17.74 -24.84
C GLY A 267 12.38 17.49 -23.33
N SER A 268 12.39 16.22 -22.91
CA SER A 268 12.42 15.78 -21.52
C SER A 268 13.59 14.84 -21.24
N TYR A 269 13.65 14.27 -20.04
CA TYR A 269 14.71 13.37 -19.60
C TYR A 269 14.21 11.92 -19.47
N TYR A 270 15.13 10.97 -19.64
CA TYR A 270 14.84 9.52 -19.66
C TYR A 270 14.00 9.05 -18.45
N LYS A 271 14.35 9.52 -17.24
CA LYS A 271 13.66 9.11 -16.00
C LYS A 271 12.20 9.56 -15.98
N ALA A 272 11.84 10.73 -16.52
CA ALA A 272 10.44 11.17 -16.59
C ALA A 272 9.58 10.18 -17.39
N ILE A 273 10.07 9.72 -18.55
CA ILE A 273 9.35 8.75 -19.38
C ILE A 273 9.17 7.42 -18.64
N LYS A 274 10.21 6.95 -17.94
CA LYS A 274 10.14 5.70 -17.16
C LYS A 274 9.20 5.79 -15.95
N GLU A 275 9.14 6.94 -15.29
CA GLU A 275 8.24 7.17 -14.15
C GLU A 275 6.78 7.28 -14.58
N LEU A 276 6.52 7.90 -15.74
CA LEU A 276 5.19 7.94 -16.34
C LEU A 276 4.76 6.59 -16.93
N ASN A 277 5.72 5.77 -17.40
CA ASN A 277 5.47 4.48 -18.04
C ASN A 277 6.26 3.36 -17.36
N PRO A 278 5.97 3.06 -16.09
CA PRO A 278 6.69 2.04 -15.32
C PRO A 278 6.55 0.62 -15.93
N TRP A 279 5.52 0.41 -16.76
CA TRP A 279 5.29 -0.82 -17.51
C TRP A 279 6.35 -1.13 -18.56
N ILE A 280 7.14 -0.14 -19.01
CA ILE A 280 8.31 -0.38 -19.84
C ILE A 280 9.39 -0.92 -18.90
N LYS A 281 9.75 -2.21 -18.97
CA LYS A 281 10.78 -2.79 -18.09
C LYS A 281 12.18 -2.41 -18.56
N GLY A 282 12.43 -2.53 -19.87
CA GLY A 282 13.72 -2.29 -20.50
C GLY A 282 14.09 -0.82 -20.73
N LYS A 283 15.10 -0.62 -21.58
CA LYS A 283 15.57 0.71 -22.03
C LYS A 283 14.96 1.15 -23.37
N ALA A 284 14.11 0.31 -23.95
CA ALA A 284 13.47 0.54 -25.24
C ALA A 284 12.07 -0.08 -25.27
N LEU A 285 11.25 0.44 -26.17
CA LEU A 285 9.96 -0.12 -26.56
C LEU A 285 10.19 -1.08 -27.74
N PRO A 286 9.77 -2.35 -27.65
CA PRO A 286 9.80 -3.23 -28.82
C PRO A 286 8.81 -2.76 -29.91
N PRO A 287 8.80 -3.39 -31.09
CA PRO A 287 7.76 -3.13 -32.09
C PRO A 287 6.36 -3.43 -31.54
N GLY A 288 5.40 -2.56 -31.82
CA GLY A 288 4.01 -2.72 -31.36
C GLY A 288 3.26 -1.40 -31.23
N ALA A 289 1.97 -1.49 -30.86
CA ALA A 289 1.10 -0.34 -30.61
C ALA A 289 1.01 -0.05 -29.11
N TYR A 290 1.20 1.22 -28.74
CA TYR A 290 1.29 1.68 -27.37
C TYR A 290 0.47 2.95 -27.12
N ARG A 291 -0.08 3.04 -25.90
CA ARG A 291 -0.60 4.29 -25.33
C ARG A 291 0.42 4.80 -24.32
N LEU A 292 1.22 5.78 -24.72
CA LEU A 292 2.34 6.28 -23.94
C LEU A 292 1.96 7.54 -23.19
N LYS A 293 2.29 7.59 -21.89
CA LYS A 293 2.19 8.80 -21.07
C LYS A 293 3.43 9.65 -21.26
N ILE A 294 3.30 10.86 -21.78
CA ILE A 294 4.41 11.80 -21.97
C ILE A 294 4.20 13.04 -21.09
N PRO A 295 5.27 13.80 -20.76
CA PRO A 295 5.12 15.02 -19.96
C PRO A 295 4.08 15.98 -20.58
N LYS A 296 3.30 16.63 -19.72
CA LYS A 296 2.24 17.54 -20.17
C LYS A 296 2.82 18.68 -21.01
N GLY A 297 2.18 18.98 -22.14
CA GLY A 297 2.56 20.05 -23.06
C GLY A 297 3.57 19.63 -24.13
N THR A 298 4.00 18.37 -24.16
CA THR A 298 5.03 17.89 -25.10
C THR A 298 4.46 17.14 -26.30
N ALA A 299 3.14 16.93 -26.39
CA ALA A 299 2.52 16.16 -27.48
C ALA A 299 2.83 16.71 -28.88
N ARG A 300 2.88 18.04 -29.05
CA ARG A 300 3.22 18.65 -30.35
C ARG A 300 4.64 18.30 -30.78
N LEU A 301 5.62 18.43 -29.88
CA LEU A 301 7.01 18.11 -30.16
C LEU A 301 7.17 16.60 -30.45
N PHE A 302 6.52 15.76 -29.63
CA PHE A 302 6.52 14.31 -29.84
C PHE A 302 6.06 13.94 -31.25
N ARG A 303 4.94 14.52 -31.71
CA ARG A 303 4.39 14.28 -33.05
C ARG A 303 5.26 14.86 -34.18
N SER A 304 6.03 15.92 -33.96
CA SER A 304 6.96 16.40 -35.01
C SER A 304 8.09 15.40 -35.30
N VAL A 305 8.44 14.54 -34.34
CA VAL A 305 9.47 13.50 -34.49
C VAL A 305 8.85 12.17 -34.91
N PHE A 306 7.73 11.79 -34.31
CA PHE A 306 7.08 10.48 -34.50
C PHE A 306 5.77 10.53 -35.29
N GLY A 307 5.46 11.63 -35.99
CA GLY A 307 4.16 11.83 -36.65
C GLY A 307 3.80 10.77 -37.69
N GLY A 308 4.78 10.17 -38.37
CA GLY A 308 4.56 9.03 -39.28
C GLY A 308 4.28 7.68 -38.59
N MET A 309 4.32 7.65 -37.25
CA MET A 309 4.10 6.47 -36.40
C MET A 309 2.86 6.62 -35.51
N THR A 310 2.06 7.68 -35.68
CA THR A 310 0.76 7.84 -35.02
C THR A 310 -0.36 7.42 -35.98
N PRO A 311 -1.42 6.71 -35.54
CA PRO A 311 -2.54 6.39 -36.42
C PRO A 311 -3.20 7.68 -36.93
N GLY A 312 -3.13 7.93 -38.25
CA GLY A 312 -3.81 9.07 -38.90
C GLY A 312 -2.92 10.19 -39.46
N GLY A 313 -1.62 9.93 -39.70
CA GLY A 313 -0.80 10.73 -40.61
C GLY A 313 -0.94 10.28 -42.06
#